data_AF-A0A1V5YVQ8-F1
#
_entry.id   AF-A0A1V5YVQ8-F1
#
_cell.length_a   1.000
_cell.length_b   1.000
_cell.length_c   1.000
_cell.angle_alpha   90.00
_cell.angle_beta   90.00
_cell.angle_gamma   90.00
#
_symmetry.space_group_name_H-M   'P 1'
#
loop_
_entity.id
_entity.type
_entity.pdbx_description
1 polymer ?
#
loop_
_entity_poly.entity_id
_entity_poly.type
_entity_poly.pdbx_seq_one_letter_code
_entity_poly.pdbx_strand_id
1 'polypeptide(L)'
;MFDLLQRPYIPPREVTTFSSLSAVSSTFGWAVPDQGMVAAQFAECLNAVFGIILARIGDTPGGIVLREVTNDDLDVEPGLGNGGGDTIYRLKEGNERFMITDVNNPQTSAMAQSTLFTMMDQFGNTGAINFFNHVPGGCNVLFMDGHVDWIPYVPPAPGQDNTVSMDLGAKQPVLPSIAGIIGLFNSLYS
;
A
#
# COMPACT_ATOMS: atom_id res chain seq x y z
N MET A 1 -2.03 -1.31 8.44
CA MET A 1 -0.62 -1.76 8.43
C MET A 1 -0.45 -2.81 7.34
N PHE A 2 0.71 -2.91 6.70
CA PHE A 2 0.88 -3.79 5.54
C PHE A 2 2.01 -4.80 5.76
N ASP A 3 1.71 -6.08 5.57
CA ASP A 3 2.58 -7.24 5.79
C ASP A 3 2.64 -8.21 4.61
N LEU A 4 1.77 -8.00 3.61
CA LEU A 4 1.57 -8.88 2.48
C LEU A 4 1.91 -8.23 1.12
N LEU A 5 2.57 -7.05 1.12
CA LEU A 5 2.83 -6.30 -0.12
C LEU A 5 3.68 -7.04 -1.16
N GLN A 6 4.60 -7.91 -0.71
CA GLN A 6 5.56 -8.57 -1.60
C GLN A 6 5.62 -10.09 -1.36
N ARG A 7 4.47 -10.72 -1.12
CA ARG A 7 4.39 -12.17 -0.92
C ARG A 7 4.17 -12.89 -2.25
N PRO A 8 4.98 -13.91 -2.61
CA PRO A 8 4.84 -14.60 -3.90
C PRO A 8 3.47 -15.23 -4.16
N TYR A 9 2.70 -15.52 -3.11
CA TYR A 9 1.36 -16.10 -3.18
C TYR A 9 0.24 -15.04 -3.25
N ILE A 10 0.58 -13.74 -3.11
CA ILE A 10 -0.32 -12.60 -3.29
C ILE A 10 0.34 -11.67 -4.32
N PRO A 11 0.29 -12.01 -5.61
CA PRO A 11 0.85 -11.14 -6.65
C PRO A 11 0.05 -9.83 -6.76
N PRO A 12 0.64 -8.79 -7.38
CA PRO A 12 -0.09 -7.61 -7.81
C PRO A 12 -1.34 -7.99 -8.61
N ARG A 13 -2.37 -7.15 -8.52
CA ARG A 13 -3.66 -7.30 -9.22
C ARG A 13 -3.93 -6.07 -10.08
N GLU A 14 -4.72 -6.25 -11.12
CA GLU A 14 -5.15 -5.16 -12.00
C GLU A 14 -5.94 -4.11 -11.21
N VAL A 15 -5.67 -2.83 -11.45
CA VAL A 15 -6.36 -1.72 -10.77
C VAL A 15 -7.88 -1.77 -10.92
N THR A 16 -8.37 -2.32 -12.04
CA THR A 16 -9.79 -2.42 -12.36
C THR A 16 -10.55 -3.45 -11.53
N THR A 17 -9.86 -4.35 -10.81
CA THR A 17 -10.54 -5.30 -9.91
C THR A 17 -11.14 -4.62 -8.67
N PHE A 18 -10.72 -3.39 -8.37
CA PHE A 18 -11.13 -2.64 -7.19
C PHE A 18 -12.21 -1.61 -7.56
N SER A 19 -13.47 -1.94 -7.26
CA SER A 19 -14.64 -1.18 -7.71
C SER A 19 -14.73 0.23 -7.12
N SER A 20 -14.42 0.42 -5.83
CA SER A 20 -14.45 1.74 -5.20
C SER A 20 -13.26 2.59 -5.64
N LEU A 21 -12.10 1.96 -5.85
CA LEU A 21 -10.91 2.62 -6.37
C LEU A 21 -11.14 3.13 -7.80
N SER A 22 -11.83 2.37 -8.65
CA SER A 22 -12.22 2.85 -9.99
C SER A 22 -13.35 3.88 -9.94
N ALA A 23 -14.32 3.74 -9.04
CA ALA A 23 -15.45 4.68 -8.89
C ALA A 23 -15.03 6.07 -8.39
N VAL A 24 -13.98 6.17 -7.58
CA VAL A 24 -13.49 7.45 -7.03
C VAL A 24 -13.10 8.44 -8.15
N SER A 25 -12.66 7.93 -9.31
CA SER A 25 -12.31 8.73 -10.48
C SER A 25 -13.46 9.64 -10.94
N SER A 26 -14.66 9.06 -11.04
CA SER A 26 -15.87 9.75 -11.49
C SER A 26 -16.42 10.74 -10.46
N THR A 27 -16.18 10.49 -9.17
CA THR A 27 -16.71 11.32 -8.06
C THR A 27 -15.84 12.53 -7.77
N PHE A 28 -14.51 12.35 -7.80
CA PHE A 28 -13.55 13.40 -7.45
C PHE A 28 -12.83 14.00 -8.67
N GLY A 29 -13.14 13.53 -9.88
CA GLY A 29 -12.47 13.97 -11.11
C GLY A 29 -11.02 13.53 -11.20
N TRP A 30 -10.62 12.51 -10.44
CA TRP A 30 -9.27 11.97 -10.46
C TRP A 30 -9.11 11.03 -11.66
N ALA A 31 -8.06 11.21 -12.46
CA ALA A 31 -7.74 10.26 -13.52
C ALA A 31 -7.11 9.02 -12.87
N VAL A 32 -7.90 8.03 -12.47
CA VAL A 32 -7.40 6.70 -12.07
C VAL A 32 -7.09 5.91 -13.35
N PRO A 33 -5.96 5.16 -13.44
CA PRO A 33 -5.61 4.45 -14.66
C PRO A 33 -6.65 3.37 -14.88
N ASP A 34 -7.00 3.17 -16.14
CA ASP A 34 -7.83 2.06 -16.60
C ASP A 34 -7.04 0.75 -16.76
N GLN A 35 -5.71 0.82 -16.61
CA GLN A 35 -4.77 -0.28 -16.78
C GLN A 35 -3.59 -0.15 -15.80
N GLY A 36 -3.08 -1.28 -15.31
CA GLY A 36 -1.88 -1.31 -14.49
C GLY A 36 -2.02 -2.21 -13.27
N MET A 37 -0.88 -2.73 -12.81
CA MET A 37 -0.80 -3.69 -11.72
C MET A 37 -0.42 -3.00 -10.41
N VAL A 38 -1.10 -3.37 -9.34
CA VAL A 38 -0.97 -2.77 -8.00
C VAL A 38 -0.83 -3.87 -6.95
N ALA A 39 0.03 -3.67 -5.95
CA ALA A 39 0.09 -4.53 -4.76
C ALA A 39 -1.31 -4.74 -4.15
N ALA A 40 -1.77 -5.99 -4.11
CA ALA A 40 -3.17 -6.32 -3.83
C ALA A 40 -3.66 -5.81 -2.47
N GLN A 41 -2.87 -6.01 -1.40
CA GLN A 41 -3.22 -5.54 -0.05
C GLN A 41 -3.31 -4.00 0.02
N PHE A 42 -2.44 -3.29 -0.70
CA PHE A 42 -2.46 -1.83 -0.74
C PHE A 42 -3.67 -1.30 -1.52
N ALA A 43 -3.94 -1.88 -2.69
CA ALA A 43 -5.11 -1.54 -3.49
C ALA A 43 -6.42 -1.78 -2.72
N GLU A 44 -6.51 -2.89 -1.99
CA GLU A 44 -7.70 -3.22 -1.21
C GLU A 44 -7.91 -2.28 -0.03
N CYS A 45 -6.82 -1.84 0.62
CA CYS A 45 -6.90 -0.79 1.62
C CYS A 45 -7.47 0.51 1.04
N LEU A 46 -7.00 0.95 -0.14
CA LEU A 46 -7.54 2.13 -0.81
C LEU A 46 -9.00 1.93 -1.21
N ASN A 47 -9.35 0.74 -1.71
CA ASN A 47 -10.71 0.35 -2.06
C ASN A 47 -11.66 0.46 -0.85
N ALA A 48 -11.26 -0.05 0.31
CA ALA A 48 -12.03 0.06 1.55
C ALA A 48 -12.20 1.52 2.00
N VAL A 49 -11.11 2.30 2.03
CA VAL A 49 -11.14 3.73 2.40
C VAL A 49 -12.07 4.51 1.48
N PHE A 50 -11.95 4.33 0.16
CA PHE A 50 -12.82 5.02 -0.80
C PHE A 50 -14.26 4.55 -0.73
N GLY A 51 -14.52 3.26 -0.47
CA GLY A 51 -15.86 2.76 -0.21
C GLY A 51 -16.55 3.51 0.94
N ILE A 52 -15.83 3.71 2.06
CA ILE A 52 -16.35 4.45 3.22
C ILE A 52 -16.58 5.93 2.87
N ILE A 53 -15.64 6.56 2.16
CA ILE A 53 -15.76 7.97 1.74
C ILE A 53 -16.98 8.16 0.82
N LEU A 54 -17.11 7.33 -0.21
CA LEU A 54 -18.22 7.41 -1.18
C LEU A 54 -19.58 7.21 -0.50
N ALA A 55 -19.66 6.34 0.51
CA ALA A 55 -20.88 6.12 1.28
C ALA A 55 -21.27 7.32 2.16
N ARG A 56 -20.32 8.17 2.56
CA ARG A 56 -20.52 9.23 3.56
C ARG A 56 -20.38 10.65 3.03
N ILE A 57 -19.87 10.84 1.81
CA ILE A 57 -19.55 12.16 1.24
C ILE A 57 -20.77 13.08 1.11
N GLY A 58 -21.98 12.51 0.98
CA GLY A 58 -23.23 13.28 0.93
C GLY A 58 -23.60 13.94 2.26
N ASP A 59 -23.15 13.38 3.39
CA ASP A 59 -23.50 13.82 4.74
C ASP A 59 -22.35 14.52 5.47
N THR A 60 -21.11 14.08 5.21
CA THR A 60 -19.91 14.56 5.88
C THR A 60 -18.85 14.93 4.84
N PRO A 61 -18.20 16.11 4.94
CA PRO A 61 -17.07 16.45 4.08
C PRO A 61 -16.01 15.35 4.05
N GLY A 62 -15.58 14.95 2.86
CA GLY A 62 -14.68 13.80 2.67
C GLY A 62 -13.38 13.85 3.47
N GLY A 63 -12.82 15.05 3.73
CA GLY A 63 -11.63 15.20 4.57
C GLY A 63 -11.83 14.85 6.05
N ILE A 64 -13.05 15.03 6.58
CA ILE A 64 -13.40 14.61 7.95
C ILE A 64 -13.54 13.09 7.98
N VAL A 65 -14.23 12.52 6.99
CA VAL A 65 -14.37 11.06 6.85
C VAL A 65 -13.00 10.40 6.73
N LEU A 66 -12.10 10.95 5.91
CA LEU A 66 -10.75 10.42 5.75
C LEU A 66 -10.00 10.38 7.09
N ARG A 67 -10.05 11.47 7.88
CA ARG A 67 -9.42 11.51 9.21
C ARG A 67 -9.97 10.43 10.14
N GLU A 68 -11.27 10.22 10.15
CA GLU A 68 -11.91 9.16 10.96
C GLU A 68 -11.44 7.78 10.52
N VAL A 69 -11.52 7.51 9.21
CA VAL A 69 -11.14 6.22 8.61
C VAL A 69 -9.66 5.89 8.83
N THR A 70 -8.75 6.87 8.81
CA THR A 70 -7.32 6.62 9.08
C THR A 70 -7.04 6.13 10.50
N ASN A 71 -7.99 6.30 11.43
CA ASN A 71 -7.86 5.85 12.81
C ASN A 71 -8.67 4.57 13.10
N ASP A 72 -9.29 3.97 12.09
CA ASP A 72 -10.10 2.76 12.23
C ASP A 72 -9.41 1.54 11.61
N ASP A 73 -9.85 0.35 12.04
CA ASP A 73 -9.48 -0.90 11.39
C ASP A 73 -10.36 -1.06 10.14
N LEU A 74 -9.80 -1.59 9.05
CA LEU A 74 -10.47 -1.66 7.76
C LEU A 74 -10.83 -3.11 7.41
N ASP A 75 -12.10 -3.35 7.14
CA ASP A 75 -12.56 -4.61 6.58
C ASP A 75 -12.13 -4.71 5.10
N VAL A 76 -11.59 -5.87 4.73
CA VAL A 76 -11.03 -6.15 3.39
C VAL A 76 -11.39 -7.56 2.93
N GLU A 77 -11.17 -7.86 1.65
CA GLU A 77 -11.28 -9.23 1.14
C GLU A 77 -10.47 -10.23 2.00
N PRO A 78 -11.09 -11.36 2.42
CA PRO A 78 -10.37 -12.41 3.16
C PRO A 78 -9.11 -12.88 2.44
N GLY A 79 -8.00 -12.95 3.17
CA GLY A 79 -6.68 -13.26 2.63
C GLY A 79 -5.83 -12.03 2.27
N LEU A 80 -6.42 -10.83 2.23
CA LEU A 80 -5.71 -9.55 2.05
C LEU A 80 -5.56 -8.76 3.36
N GLY A 81 -6.22 -9.17 4.44
CA GLY A 81 -6.00 -8.61 5.78
C GLY A 81 -4.67 -9.03 6.39
N ASN A 82 -4.31 -8.42 7.53
CA ASN A 82 -3.09 -8.74 8.23
C ASN A 82 -3.06 -10.20 8.69
N GLY A 83 -1.91 -10.85 8.55
CA GLY A 83 -1.77 -12.28 8.86
C GLY A 83 -2.59 -13.20 7.94
N GLY A 84 -3.10 -12.68 6.80
CA GLY A 84 -3.98 -13.41 5.89
C GLY A 84 -5.45 -13.42 6.32
N GLY A 85 -5.85 -12.57 7.27
CA GLY A 85 -7.24 -12.38 7.68
C GLY A 85 -8.06 -11.54 6.71
N ASP A 86 -9.14 -10.95 7.23
CA ASP A 86 -10.09 -10.07 6.53
C ASP A 86 -10.06 -8.62 7.04
N THR A 87 -9.09 -8.29 7.90
CA THR A 87 -8.96 -6.96 8.51
C THR A 87 -7.56 -6.41 8.31
N ILE A 88 -7.46 -5.16 7.83
CA ILE A 88 -6.23 -4.36 7.90
C ILE A 88 -6.30 -3.48 9.15
N TYR A 89 -5.47 -3.78 10.13
CA TYR A 89 -5.44 -3.04 11.40
C TYR A 89 -4.75 -1.68 11.26
N ARG A 90 -5.23 -0.71 12.02
CA ARG A 90 -4.55 0.58 12.19
C ARG A 90 -3.21 0.40 12.90
N LEU A 91 -2.28 1.32 12.65
CA LEU A 91 -1.00 1.37 13.36
C LEU A 91 -1.24 1.63 14.86
N LYS A 92 -1.00 0.60 15.67
CA LYS A 92 -1.11 0.64 17.13
C LYS A 92 -0.20 -0.43 17.70
N GLU A 93 0.49 -0.11 18.80
CA GLU A 93 1.27 -1.09 19.55
C GLU A 93 0.40 -2.28 19.98
N GLY A 94 0.94 -3.48 19.78
CA GLY A 94 0.29 -4.75 20.09
C GLY A 94 -0.56 -5.32 18.95
N ASN A 95 -0.84 -4.56 17.89
CA ASN A 95 -1.56 -5.09 16.71
C ASN A 95 -0.64 -5.98 15.84
N GLU A 96 0.68 -5.86 15.98
CA GLU A 96 1.65 -6.70 15.29
C GLU A 96 1.49 -8.19 15.60
N ARG A 97 0.89 -8.52 16.75
CA ARG A 97 0.60 -9.90 17.16
C ARG A 97 -0.31 -10.64 16.18
N PHE A 98 -1.15 -9.91 15.44
CA PHE A 98 -2.07 -10.51 14.47
C PHE A 98 -1.33 -11.03 13.22
N MET A 99 -0.06 -10.67 13.06
CA MET A 99 0.82 -11.15 11.99
C MET A 99 1.78 -12.25 12.48
N ILE A 100 1.73 -12.58 13.77
CA ILE A 100 2.51 -13.68 14.35
C ILE A 100 1.76 -14.99 14.10
N THR A 101 2.32 -15.83 13.23
CA THR A 101 1.76 -17.15 12.93
C THR A 101 2.15 -18.23 13.95
N ASP A 102 3.20 -18.01 14.75
CA ASP A 102 3.64 -18.89 15.84
C ASP A 102 3.70 -18.15 17.18
N VAL A 103 2.64 -18.32 17.97
CA VAL A 103 2.47 -17.70 19.30
C VAL A 103 3.40 -18.29 20.37
N ASN A 104 3.95 -19.49 20.14
CA ASN A 104 4.76 -20.17 21.15
C ASN A 104 6.19 -19.65 21.22
N ASN A 105 6.62 -18.86 20.24
CA ASN A 105 7.95 -18.28 20.19
C ASN A 105 7.87 -16.74 20.33
N PRO A 106 8.09 -16.18 21.54
CA PRO A 106 7.95 -14.74 21.78
C PRO A 106 8.92 -13.87 20.97
N GLN A 107 10.04 -14.43 20.47
CA GLN A 107 10.99 -13.71 19.62
C GLN A 107 10.40 -13.32 18.25
N THR A 108 9.33 -13.99 17.81
CA THR A 108 8.66 -13.67 16.53
C THR A 108 8.04 -12.27 16.53
N SER A 109 7.60 -11.76 17.68
CA SER A 109 7.02 -10.43 17.82
C SER A 109 8.03 -9.31 17.48
N ALA A 110 9.27 -9.46 17.94
CA ALA A 110 10.32 -8.48 17.65
C ALA A 110 10.66 -8.45 16.14
N MET A 111 10.71 -9.62 15.49
CA MET A 111 10.90 -9.72 14.05
C MET A 111 9.74 -9.13 13.25
N ALA A 112 8.50 -9.22 13.76
CA ALA A 112 7.35 -8.59 13.14
C ALA A 112 7.52 -7.05 13.15
N GLN A 113 7.89 -6.44 14.28
CA GLN A 113 8.07 -4.99 14.33
C GLN A 113 9.21 -4.47 13.44
N SER A 114 10.33 -5.20 13.33
CA SER A 114 11.44 -4.85 12.43
C SER A 114 11.15 -5.08 10.94
N THR A 115 9.99 -5.63 10.58
CA THR A 115 9.61 -5.87 9.16
C THR A 115 8.40 -5.05 8.71
N LEU A 116 7.67 -4.45 9.66
CA LEU A 116 6.52 -3.60 9.42
C LEU A 116 6.94 -2.14 9.30
N PHE A 117 6.79 -1.59 8.11
CA PHE A 117 7.03 -0.18 7.89
C PHE A 117 5.87 0.66 8.43
N THR A 118 6.22 1.80 9.01
CA THR A 118 5.30 2.81 9.54
C THR A 118 5.21 4.00 8.59
N MET A 119 6.35 4.41 8.02
CA MET A 119 6.45 5.55 7.12
C MET A 119 7.56 5.30 6.10
N MET A 120 7.41 5.88 4.91
CA MET A 120 8.45 5.86 3.88
C MET A 120 8.46 7.20 3.14
N ASP A 121 9.61 7.54 2.57
CA ASP A 121 9.70 8.65 1.62
C ASP A 121 8.75 8.42 0.43
N GLN A 122 8.22 9.51 -0.12
CA GLN A 122 7.44 9.44 -1.35
C GLN A 122 8.35 9.02 -2.50
N PHE A 123 7.85 8.18 -3.41
CA PHE A 123 8.54 7.78 -4.64
C PHE A 123 7.52 7.48 -5.74
N GLY A 124 7.94 7.49 -6.99
CA GLY A 124 7.06 7.16 -8.11
C GLY A 124 7.83 6.77 -9.37
N ASN A 125 7.16 6.03 -10.25
CA ASN A 125 7.70 5.65 -11.56
C ASN A 125 7.06 6.49 -12.69
N THR A 126 7.68 6.51 -13.87
CA THR A 126 7.20 7.12 -15.14
C THR A 126 6.54 8.50 -14.98
N GLY A 127 7.32 9.58 -15.17
CA GLY A 127 6.84 10.97 -15.02
C GLY A 127 6.84 11.50 -13.59
N ALA A 128 7.00 10.60 -12.61
CA ALA A 128 7.08 10.90 -11.18
C ALA A 128 8.54 10.90 -10.63
N ILE A 129 9.56 10.97 -11.50
CA ILE A 129 10.99 10.97 -11.10
C ILE A 129 11.31 12.11 -10.11
N ASN A 130 10.59 13.23 -10.23
CA ASN A 130 10.71 14.39 -9.34
C ASN A 130 10.32 14.11 -7.88
N PHE A 131 9.64 12.99 -7.60
CA PHE A 131 9.28 12.61 -6.24
C PHE A 131 10.35 11.76 -5.55
N PHE A 132 11.39 11.33 -6.25
CA PHE A 132 12.53 10.74 -5.57
C PHE A 132 13.35 11.82 -4.85
N ASN A 133 13.59 11.61 -3.56
CA ASN A 133 14.52 12.44 -2.78
C ASN A 133 16.00 12.27 -3.24
N HIS A 134 16.33 11.21 -4.01
CA HIS A 134 17.66 10.93 -4.59
C HIS A 134 17.51 10.05 -5.85
N VAL A 135 18.32 10.19 -6.91
CA VAL A 135 18.22 9.41 -8.19
C VAL A 135 19.60 8.84 -8.59
N PRO A 136 19.74 7.57 -9.09
CA PRO A 136 18.74 6.52 -9.23
C PRO A 136 18.33 5.98 -7.85
N GLY A 137 17.04 6.08 -7.55
CA GLY A 137 16.59 6.36 -6.20
C GLY A 137 16.29 5.19 -5.29
N GLY A 138 16.25 5.49 -4.00
CA GLY A 138 15.73 4.63 -2.95
C GLY A 138 15.00 5.50 -1.93
N CYS A 139 14.28 4.85 -1.02
CA CYS A 139 13.49 5.54 0.01
C CYS A 139 14.07 5.23 1.38
N ASN A 140 14.10 6.24 2.26
CA ASN A 140 14.22 5.96 3.68
C ASN A 140 12.89 5.40 4.17
N VAL A 141 12.95 4.30 4.90
CA VAL A 141 11.77 3.61 5.42
C VAL A 141 11.92 3.46 6.93
N LEU A 142 10.96 3.99 7.67
CA LEU A 142 10.84 3.87 9.13
C LEU A 142 10.01 2.64 9.48
N PHE A 143 10.49 1.82 10.41
CA PHE A 143 9.84 0.59 10.89
C PHE A 143 9.25 0.75 12.29
N MET A 144 8.40 -0.20 12.71
CA MET A 144 7.66 -0.12 13.98
C MET A 144 8.56 -0.20 15.23
N ASP A 145 9.73 -0.83 15.12
CA ASP A 145 10.75 -0.86 16.19
C ASP A 145 11.58 0.45 16.27
N GLY A 146 11.27 1.43 15.40
CA GLY A 146 11.91 2.74 15.35
C GLY A 146 13.19 2.81 14.52
N HIS A 147 13.64 1.72 13.90
CA HIS A 147 14.79 1.79 12.99
C HIS A 147 14.40 2.39 11.64
N VAL A 148 15.39 2.96 10.96
CA VAL A 148 15.26 3.43 9.58
C VAL A 148 16.23 2.62 8.72
N ASP A 149 15.73 2.09 7.60
CA ASP A 149 16.53 1.41 6.59
C ASP A 149 16.41 2.13 5.24
N TRP A 150 17.48 2.12 4.46
CA TRP A 150 17.44 2.64 3.09
C TRP A 150 17.14 1.49 2.14
N ILE A 151 16.07 1.64 1.35
CA ILE A 151 15.64 0.60 0.41
C ILE A 151 15.79 1.11 -1.03
N PRO A 152 16.62 0.46 -1.87
CA PRO A 152 16.75 0.82 -3.28
C PRO A 152 15.46 0.54 -4.04
N TYR A 153 15.07 1.45 -4.94
CA TYR A 153 14.06 1.14 -5.93
C TYR A 153 14.66 0.22 -6.99
N VAL A 154 14.00 -0.92 -7.22
CA VAL A 154 14.37 -1.88 -8.25
C VAL A 154 13.28 -1.85 -9.33
N PRO A 155 13.59 -1.43 -10.57
CA PRO A 155 12.61 -1.43 -11.64
C PRO A 155 12.24 -2.87 -12.04
N PRO A 156 11.05 -3.09 -12.64
CA PRO A 156 10.67 -4.41 -13.17
C PRO A 156 11.73 -4.97 -14.12
N ALA A 157 11.94 -6.29 -14.06
CA ALA A 157 12.79 -6.98 -15.02
C ALA A 157 12.28 -6.75 -16.46
N PRO A 158 13.15 -6.80 -17.49
CA PRO A 158 12.73 -6.60 -18.88
C PRO A 158 11.55 -7.50 -19.27
N GLY A 159 10.46 -6.88 -19.74
CA GLY A 159 9.22 -7.57 -20.11
C GLY A 159 8.30 -7.99 -18.96
N GLN A 160 8.61 -7.59 -17.72
CA GLN A 160 7.75 -7.81 -16.54
C GLN A 160 7.02 -6.54 -16.08
N ASP A 161 7.13 -5.45 -16.82
CA ASP A 161 6.38 -4.23 -16.53
C ASP A 161 4.87 -4.46 -16.71
N ASN A 162 4.06 -3.96 -15.79
CA ASN A 162 2.61 -4.21 -15.69
C ASN A 162 2.22 -5.70 -15.75
N THR A 163 3.02 -6.59 -15.15
CA THR A 163 2.66 -8.01 -14.97
C THR A 163 2.58 -8.38 -13.50
N VAL A 164 2.05 -9.58 -13.20
CA VAL A 164 2.06 -10.17 -11.85
C VAL A 164 3.47 -10.35 -11.27
N SER A 165 4.52 -10.27 -12.10
CA SER A 165 5.91 -10.42 -11.66
C SER A 165 6.66 -9.09 -11.57
N MET A 166 5.99 -7.94 -11.71
CA MET A 166 6.65 -6.63 -11.73
C MET A 166 7.42 -6.31 -10.45
N ASP A 167 6.99 -6.85 -9.30
CA ASP A 167 7.61 -6.63 -7.99
C ASP A 167 8.70 -7.66 -7.65
N LEU A 168 9.00 -8.57 -8.58
CA LEU A 168 10.00 -9.61 -8.37
C LEU A 168 11.40 -8.97 -8.29
N GLY A 169 12.08 -9.15 -7.15
CA GLY A 169 13.41 -8.58 -6.90
C GLY A 169 13.41 -7.20 -6.25
N ALA A 170 12.26 -6.56 -6.06
CA ALA A 170 12.12 -5.35 -5.24
C ALA A 170 12.18 -5.68 -3.73
N LYS A 171 12.00 -4.70 -2.84
CA LYS A 171 11.88 -4.93 -1.39
C LYS A 171 10.76 -4.05 -0.84
N GLN A 172 9.79 -4.65 -0.15
CA GLN A 172 8.70 -3.89 0.49
C GLN A 172 9.25 -2.83 1.48
N PRO A 173 8.62 -1.65 1.59
CA PRO A 173 7.46 -1.17 0.81
C PRO A 173 7.81 -0.51 -0.54
N VAL A 174 9.08 -0.50 -0.95
CA VAL A 174 9.54 0.16 -2.19
C VAL A 174 9.35 -0.79 -3.38
N LEU A 175 8.11 -0.83 -3.89
CA LEU A 175 7.70 -1.73 -4.98
C LEU A 175 7.33 -0.95 -6.26
N PRO A 176 7.66 -1.46 -7.46
CA PRO A 176 7.17 -0.92 -8.72
C PRO A 176 5.65 -0.75 -8.79
N SER A 177 4.88 -1.72 -8.28
CA SER A 177 3.41 -1.66 -8.27
C SER A 177 2.84 -0.57 -7.35
N ILE A 178 3.59 -0.16 -6.32
CA ILE A 178 3.24 0.97 -5.44
C ILE A 178 3.63 2.30 -6.08
N ALA A 179 4.78 2.34 -6.75
CA ALA A 179 5.28 3.52 -7.46
C ALA A 179 4.28 4.02 -8.53
N GLY A 180 3.58 3.10 -9.20
CA GLY A 180 2.54 3.42 -10.19
C GLY A 180 1.35 4.18 -9.60
N ILE A 181 0.90 3.83 -8.39
CA ILE A 181 -0.20 4.54 -7.71
C ILE A 181 0.25 5.88 -7.13
N ILE A 182 1.44 6.00 -6.57
CA ILE A 182 1.86 7.27 -5.99
C ILE A 182 2.05 8.33 -7.09
N GLY A 183 2.54 7.92 -8.27
CA GLY A 183 2.58 8.78 -9.46
C GLY A 183 1.19 9.26 -9.90
N LEU A 184 0.18 8.40 -9.76
CA LEU A 184 -1.21 8.70 -10.11
C LEU A 184 -1.81 9.87 -9.34
N PHE A 185 -1.73 9.84 -8.01
CA PHE A 185 -2.31 10.87 -7.16
C PHE A 185 -1.63 12.24 -7.33
N ASN A 186 -0.42 12.26 -7.89
CA ASN A 186 0.38 13.47 -8.06
C ASN A 186 0.40 14.03 -9.49
N SER A 187 -0.01 13.27 -10.50
CA SER A 187 -0.10 13.73 -11.90
C SER A 187 -1.11 14.88 -12.10
N LEU A 188 -1.94 15.19 -11.11
CA LEU A 188 -2.88 16.32 -11.13
C LEU A 188 -2.22 17.68 -10.87
N TYR A 189 -0.95 17.71 -10.45
CA TYR A 189 -0.22 18.94 -10.09
C TYR A 189 1.04 19.21 -10.92
N SER A 190 1.24 18.46 -12.01
CA SER A 190 2.33 18.66 -12.98
C SER A 190 1.86 19.36 -14.25
#